data_AF-A0A1H7HTM0-F1
#
_entry.id   AF-A0A1H7HTM0-F1
#
_cell.length_a   1.000
_cell.length_b   1.000
_cell.length_c   1.000
_cell.angle_alpha   90.00
_cell.angle_beta   90.00
_cell.angle_gamma   90.00
#
_symmetry.space_group_name_H-M   'P 1'
#
loop_
_entity.id
_entity.type
_entity.pdbx_description
1 polymer ?
#
loop_
_entity_poly.entity_id
_entity_poly.type
_entity_poly.pdbx_seq_one_letter_code
_entity_poly.pdbx_strand_id
1 'polypeptide(L)'
;MQITVIKCPNCSGDITYAPGQQVTRCPYCDSVLNIKPGPDAVALERTKNKFKDIEHIRDDYGKRVRHWKIITYIYYGLVLLLSFISLMLADRCRNHSDGYNLGKIILLMVFIFFFAVPPILSKMVPTPPKEVAETLRLRSGLLVAIKIAITAFLFALAGGLIAECVIEYIGPYRAGMG
;
A
#
# COMPACT_ATOMS: atom_id res chain seq x y z
N MET A 1 -19.84 -47.40 6.65
CA MET A 1 -19.13 -46.44 7.52
C MET A 1 -18.77 -45.23 6.66
N GLN A 2 -19.31 -44.04 6.95
CA GLN A 2 -18.96 -42.81 6.23
C GLN A 2 -17.78 -42.13 6.96
N ILE A 3 -16.67 -41.95 6.25
CA ILE A 3 -15.48 -41.25 6.76
C ILE A 3 -15.61 -39.79 6.32
N THR A 4 -15.66 -38.87 7.28
CA THR A 4 -15.74 -37.43 7.00
C THR A 4 -14.33 -36.84 7.06
N VAL A 5 -13.91 -36.13 6.01
CA VAL A 5 -12.59 -35.49 5.91
C VAL A 5 -12.74 -34.00 6.19
N ILE A 6 -12.00 -33.49 7.18
CA ILE A 6 -11.91 -32.04 7.48
C ILE A 6 -10.47 -31.57 7.40
N LYS A 7 -10.27 -30.31 7.01
CA LYS A 7 -8.95 -29.69 6.99
C LYS A 7 -8.57 -29.19 8.39
N CYS A 8 -7.36 -29.51 8.83
CA CYS A 8 -6.80 -29.00 10.07
C CYS A 8 -6.64 -27.47 10.00
N PRO A 9 -7.14 -26.68 10.97
CA PRO A 9 -6.96 -25.23 11.00
C PRO A 9 -5.52 -24.80 11.28
N ASN A 10 -4.67 -25.69 11.84
CA ASN A 10 -3.29 -25.37 12.18
C ASN A 10 -2.33 -25.64 11.02
N CYS A 11 -2.43 -26.80 10.36
CA CYS A 11 -1.47 -27.22 9.33
C CYS A 11 -2.10 -27.48 7.95
N SER A 12 -3.41 -27.27 7.78
CA SER A 12 -4.17 -27.58 6.55
C SER A 12 -4.16 -29.06 6.11
N GLY A 13 -3.64 -29.98 6.93
CA GLY A 13 -3.67 -31.42 6.65
C GLY A 13 -5.08 -32.02 6.74
N ASP A 14 -5.33 -33.07 5.97
CA ASP A 14 -6.61 -33.78 5.94
C ASP A 14 -6.79 -34.72 7.14
N ILE A 15 -7.78 -34.44 7.97
CA ILE A 15 -8.10 -35.24 9.15
C ILE A 15 -9.36 -36.05 8.86
N THR A 16 -9.22 -37.38 8.89
CA THR A 16 -10.34 -38.33 8.85
C THR A 16 -10.83 -38.62 10.26
N TYR A 17 -12.13 -38.50 10.52
CA TYR A 17 -12.72 -38.88 11.81
C TYR A 17 -14.06 -39.61 11.64
N ALA A 18 -14.42 -40.41 12.64
CA ALA A 18 -15.70 -41.09 12.66
C ALA A 18 -16.83 -40.12 13.11
N PRO A 19 -17.99 -40.10 12.44
CA PRO A 19 -19.12 -39.29 12.88
C PRO A 19 -19.53 -39.70 14.31
N GLY A 20 -19.53 -38.73 15.22
CA GLY A 20 -19.76 -38.92 16.67
C GLY A 20 -18.50 -38.80 17.53
N GLN A 21 -17.31 -38.82 16.95
CA GLN A 21 -16.07 -38.62 17.67
C GLN A 21 -15.88 -37.12 18.01
N GLN A 22 -15.94 -36.80 19.31
CA GLN A 22 -15.90 -35.40 19.77
C GLN A 22 -14.49 -34.81 19.84
N VAL A 23 -13.46 -35.64 19.89
CA VAL A 23 -12.07 -35.19 19.99
C VAL A 23 -11.22 -36.03 19.03
N THR A 24 -10.46 -35.37 18.17
CA THR A 24 -9.53 -36.01 17.25
C THR A 24 -8.16 -35.32 17.32
N ARG A 25 -7.08 -36.08 17.15
CA ARG A 25 -5.72 -35.53 17.02
C ARG A 25 -5.33 -35.49 15.56
N CYS A 26 -4.78 -34.36 15.13
CA CYS A 26 -4.23 -34.23 13.78
C CYS A 26 -2.94 -35.06 13.65
N PRO A 27 -2.82 -35.97 12.66
CA PRO A 27 -1.62 -36.78 12.47
C PRO A 27 -0.40 -36.00 11.95
N TYR A 28 -0.60 -34.76 11.50
CA TYR A 28 0.46 -33.96 10.88
C TYR A 28 1.10 -32.94 11.80
N CYS A 29 0.39 -32.47 12.84
CA CYS A 29 0.89 -31.42 13.73
C CYS A 29 0.53 -31.64 15.20
N ASP A 30 -0.01 -32.82 15.54
CA ASP A 30 -0.42 -33.23 16.88
C ASP A 30 -1.44 -32.30 17.60
N SER A 31 -2.04 -31.37 16.86
CA SER A 31 -3.09 -30.51 17.41
C SER A 31 -4.34 -31.32 17.77
N VAL A 32 -4.86 -31.11 18.97
CA VAL A 32 -6.11 -31.71 19.46
C VAL A 32 -7.27 -30.85 18.98
N LEU A 33 -8.13 -31.40 18.13
CA LEU A 33 -9.37 -30.78 17.67
C LEU A 33 -10.55 -31.32 18.48
N ASN A 34 -11.34 -30.41 19.06
CA ASN A 34 -12.62 -30.72 19.67
C ASN A 34 -13.74 -30.49 18.65
N ILE A 35 -14.29 -31.57 18.10
CA ILE A 35 -15.40 -31.61 17.16
C ILE A 35 -16.69 -31.67 17.99
N LYS A 36 -17.36 -30.53 18.19
CA LYS A 36 -18.66 -30.52 18.89
C LYS A 36 -19.68 -31.34 18.07
N PRO A 37 -20.34 -32.37 18.65
CA PRO A 37 -21.49 -32.98 18.01
C PRO A 37 -22.67 -32.04 18.15
N GLY A 38 -23.20 -31.59 17.02
CA GLY A 38 -24.44 -30.81 16.97
C GLY A 38 -24.88 -30.67 15.52
N PRO A 39 -25.95 -31.36 15.08
CA PRO A 39 -26.51 -31.16 13.76
C PRO A 39 -27.84 -30.43 13.89
N ASP A 40 -27.78 -29.13 14.10
CA ASP A 40 -28.68 -28.25 13.39
C ASP A 40 -27.87 -27.67 12.23
N ALA A 41 -28.14 -28.16 11.01
CA ALA A 41 -27.59 -27.61 9.77
C ALA A 41 -27.71 -26.07 9.73
N VAL A 42 -28.72 -25.56 10.43
CA VAL A 42 -28.98 -24.16 10.75
C VAL A 42 -27.79 -23.45 11.45
N ALA A 43 -27.14 -24.07 12.43
CA ALA A 43 -25.98 -23.48 13.12
C ALA A 43 -24.75 -23.40 12.20
N LEU A 44 -24.50 -24.43 11.39
CA LEU A 44 -23.42 -24.43 10.41
C LEU A 44 -23.65 -23.39 9.31
N GLU A 45 -24.88 -23.30 8.79
CA GLU A 45 -25.28 -22.29 7.80
C GLU A 45 -25.16 -20.86 8.34
N ARG A 46 -25.58 -20.59 9.59
CA ARG A 46 -25.37 -19.27 10.23
C ARG A 46 -23.90 -18.90 10.27
N THR A 47 -23.04 -19.85 10.63
CA THR A 47 -21.61 -19.61 10.73
C THR A 47 -21.00 -19.32 9.35
N LYS A 48 -21.38 -20.11 8.34
CA LYS A 48 -20.97 -19.90 6.93
C LYS A 48 -21.41 -18.53 6.40
N ASN A 49 -22.65 -18.12 6.67
CA ASN A 49 -23.17 -16.83 6.25
C ASN A 49 -22.42 -15.67 6.92
N LYS A 50 -22.08 -15.79 8.21
CA LYS A 50 -21.26 -14.80 8.93
C LYS A 50 -19.86 -14.67 8.34
N PHE A 51 -19.21 -15.79 7.98
CA PHE A 51 -17.91 -15.74 7.31
C PHE A 51 -17.98 -15.10 5.91
N LYS A 52 -19.01 -15.42 5.14
CA LYS A 52 -19.24 -14.82 3.81
C LYS A 52 -19.46 -13.30 3.89
N ASP A 53 -20.16 -12.83 4.92
CA ASP A 53 -20.39 -11.40 5.16
C ASP A 53 -19.07 -10.65 5.45
N ILE A 54 -18.24 -11.19 6.35
CA ILE A 54 -16.91 -10.63 6.67
C ILE A 54 -16.01 -10.60 5.41
N GLU A 55 -16.07 -11.64 4.58
CA GLU A 55 -15.32 -11.69 3.33
C GLU A 55 -15.75 -10.59 2.35
N HIS A 56 -17.06 -10.37 2.20
CA HIS A 56 -17.61 -9.30 1.37
C HIS A 56 -17.15 -7.92 1.86
N ILE A 57 -17.20 -7.68 3.18
CA ILE A 57 -16.74 -6.42 3.80
C ILE A 57 -15.25 -6.18 3.53
N ARG A 58 -14.43 -7.25 3.59
CA ARG A 58 -13.00 -7.18 3.29
C ARG A 58 -12.73 -6.84 1.82
N ASP A 59 -13.47 -7.44 0.89
CA ASP A 59 -13.33 -7.15 -0.54
C ASP A 59 -13.70 -5.70 -0.86
N ASP A 60 -14.82 -5.22 -0.32
CA ASP A 60 -15.26 -3.83 -0.47
C ASP A 60 -14.26 -2.83 0.12
N TYR A 61 -13.71 -3.13 1.29
CA TYR A 61 -12.63 -2.33 1.87
C TYR A 61 -11.39 -2.34 0.96
N GLY A 62 -11.00 -3.50 0.44
CA GLY A 62 -9.89 -3.66 -0.49
C GLY A 62 -10.04 -2.82 -1.75
N LYS A 63 -11.24 -2.75 -2.32
CA LYS A 63 -11.56 -1.89 -3.48
C LYS A 63 -11.39 -0.41 -3.15
N ARG A 64 -11.87 0.06 -1.99
CA ARG A 64 -11.70 1.47 -1.56
C ARG A 64 -10.23 1.83 -1.34
N VAL A 65 -9.48 0.94 -0.68
CA VAL A 65 -8.03 1.13 -0.47
C VAL A 65 -7.28 1.16 -1.80
N ARG A 66 -7.64 0.29 -2.76
CA ARG A 66 -7.02 0.27 -4.09
C ARG A 66 -7.27 1.58 -4.83
N HIS A 67 -8.49 2.08 -4.83
CA HIS A 67 -8.82 3.38 -5.44
C HIS A 67 -8.03 4.52 -4.80
N TRP A 68 -7.98 4.58 -3.47
CA TRP A 68 -7.20 5.59 -2.76
C TRP A 68 -5.69 5.53 -3.09
N LYS A 69 -5.11 4.32 -3.19
CA LYS A 69 -3.72 4.13 -3.62
C LYS A 69 -3.48 4.62 -5.05
N ILE A 70 -4.37 4.28 -5.98
CA ILE A 70 -4.27 4.72 -7.38
C ILE A 70 -4.28 6.24 -7.46
N ILE A 71 -5.21 6.91 -6.77
CA ILE A 71 -5.28 8.38 -6.71
C ILE A 71 -3.98 8.96 -6.16
N THR A 72 -3.48 8.39 -5.07
CA THR A 72 -2.23 8.82 -4.43
C THR A 72 -1.03 8.67 -5.38
N TYR A 73 -0.92 7.54 -6.09
CA TYR A 73 0.16 7.32 -7.05
C TYR A 73 0.08 8.24 -8.27
N ILE A 74 -1.12 8.48 -8.81
CA ILE A 74 -1.33 9.44 -9.92
C ILE A 74 -0.86 10.83 -9.50
N TYR A 75 -1.22 11.28 -8.29
CA TYR A 75 -0.79 12.57 -7.75
C TYR A 75 0.74 12.70 -7.69
N TYR A 76 1.43 11.74 -7.06
CA TYR A 76 2.89 11.79 -6.95
C TYR A 76 3.57 11.65 -8.32
N GLY A 77 3.01 10.85 -9.25
CA GLY A 77 3.50 10.76 -10.62
C GLY A 77 3.39 12.09 -11.37
N LEU A 78 2.28 12.81 -11.19
CA LEU A 78 2.06 14.13 -11.82
C LEU A 78 2.99 15.20 -11.22
N VAL A 79 3.19 15.20 -9.89
CA VAL A 79 4.17 16.08 -9.22
C VAL A 79 5.57 15.84 -9.78
N LEU A 80 5.99 14.57 -9.88
CA LEU A 80 7.31 14.22 -10.40
C LEU A 80 7.49 14.67 -11.86
N LEU A 81 6.48 14.45 -12.70
CA LEU A 81 6.49 14.87 -14.10
C LEU A 81 6.56 16.39 -14.24
N LEU A 82 5.79 17.14 -13.44
CA LEU A 82 5.84 18.61 -13.44
C LEU A 82 7.16 19.15 -12.89
N SER A 83 7.74 18.52 -11.86
CA SER A 83 9.07 18.86 -11.37
C SER A 83 10.13 18.67 -12.45
N PHE A 84 10.09 17.55 -13.18
CA PHE A 84 11.02 17.28 -14.27
C PHE A 84 10.89 18.29 -15.42
N ILE A 85 9.65 18.61 -15.83
CA ILE A 85 9.39 19.65 -16.85
C ILE A 85 9.90 21.02 -16.38
N SER A 86 9.70 21.38 -15.11
CA SER A 86 10.16 22.66 -14.55
C SER A 86 11.68 22.77 -14.59
N LEU A 87 12.41 21.69 -14.25
CA LEU A 87 13.87 21.64 -14.35
C LEU A 87 14.34 21.73 -15.80
N MET A 88 13.73 20.97 -16.71
CA MET A 88 14.04 21.01 -18.14
C MET A 88 13.85 22.42 -18.74
N LEU A 89 12.77 23.12 -18.35
CA LEU A 89 12.51 24.49 -18.77
C LEU A 89 13.51 25.46 -18.16
N ALA A 90 13.85 25.33 -16.88
CA ALA A 90 14.85 26.17 -16.23
C ALA A 90 16.24 26.04 -16.89
N ASP A 91 16.65 24.82 -17.27
CA ASP A 91 17.92 24.59 -17.96
C ASP A 91 17.92 25.04 -19.42
N ARG A 92 16.84 24.76 -20.17
CA ARG A 92 16.71 25.19 -21.57
C ARG A 92 16.64 26.71 -21.69
N CYS A 93 15.99 27.38 -20.74
CA CYS A 93 15.84 28.83 -20.74
C CYS A 93 16.90 29.56 -19.92
N ARG A 94 17.99 28.89 -19.49
CA ARG A 94 19.05 29.53 -18.69
C ARG A 94 19.66 30.78 -19.32
N ASN A 95 19.70 30.83 -20.66
CA ASN A 95 20.21 31.98 -21.42
C ASN A 95 19.14 33.06 -21.71
N HIS A 96 17.87 32.81 -21.39
CA HIS A 96 16.76 33.74 -21.61
C HIS A 96 16.09 34.06 -20.26
N SER A 97 16.27 35.29 -19.77
CA SER A 97 15.88 35.71 -18.41
C SER A 97 14.43 35.36 -18.06
N ASP A 98 13.50 35.55 -18.99
CA ASP A 98 12.06 35.37 -18.75
C ASP A 98 11.67 33.89 -18.58
N GLY A 99 12.24 32.98 -19.38
CA GLY A 99 11.92 31.56 -19.30
C GLY A 99 12.54 30.86 -18.08
N TYR A 100 13.71 31.32 -17.64
CA TYR A 100 14.36 30.85 -16.41
C TYR A 100 13.53 31.16 -15.16
N ASN A 101 12.99 32.38 -15.09
CA ASN A 101 12.13 32.79 -13.98
C ASN A 101 10.82 32.00 -13.96
N LEU A 102 10.22 31.74 -15.13
CA LEU A 102 9.02 30.91 -15.24
C LEU A 102 9.25 29.48 -14.73
N GLY A 103 10.32 28.81 -15.17
CA GLY A 103 10.65 27.45 -14.72
C GLY A 103 10.84 27.34 -13.20
N LYS A 104 11.48 28.36 -12.59
CA LYS A 104 11.64 28.44 -11.13
C LYS A 104 10.32 28.64 -10.38
N ILE A 105 9.43 29.51 -10.88
CA ILE A 105 8.14 29.74 -10.25
C ILE A 105 7.30 28.46 -10.26
N ILE A 106 7.29 27.73 -11.38
CA ILE A 106 6.57 26.45 -11.48
C ILE A 106 7.18 25.42 -10.52
N LEU A 107 8.51 25.32 -10.43
CA LEU A 107 9.17 24.41 -9.48
C LEU A 107 8.78 24.71 -8.03
N LEU A 108 8.74 25.99 -7.64
CA LEU A 108 8.37 26.43 -6.30
C LEU A 108 6.90 26.11 -5.98
N MET A 109 5.99 26.33 -6.93
CA MET A 109 4.58 25.96 -6.78
C MET A 109 4.42 24.44 -6.59
N VAL A 110 5.10 23.62 -7.39
CA VAL A 110 5.05 22.15 -7.28
C VAL A 110 5.57 21.70 -5.91
N PHE A 111 6.61 22.35 -5.40
CA PHE A 111 7.14 22.06 -4.06
C PHE A 111 6.12 22.37 -2.97
N ILE A 112 5.41 23.50 -3.05
CA ILE A 112 4.33 23.84 -2.10
C ILE A 112 3.23 22.77 -2.12
N PHE A 113 2.79 22.34 -3.30
CA PHE A 113 1.79 21.27 -3.41
C PHE A 113 2.29 19.96 -2.82
N PHE A 114 3.57 19.62 -3.00
CA PHE A 114 4.18 18.41 -2.44
C PHE A 114 4.12 18.36 -0.91
N PHE A 115 4.20 19.49 -0.20
CA PHE A 115 4.07 19.52 1.26
C PHE A 115 2.62 19.68 1.74
N ALA A 116 1.78 20.41 0.99
CA ALA A 116 0.41 20.71 1.40
C ALA A 116 -0.57 19.53 1.22
N VAL A 117 -0.39 18.72 0.18
CA VAL A 117 -1.35 17.66 -0.19
C VAL A 117 -1.21 16.36 0.62
N PRO A 118 0.00 15.89 1.03
CA PRO A 118 0.11 14.66 1.83
C PRO A 118 -0.66 14.67 3.15
N PRO A 119 -0.71 15.76 3.95
CA PRO A 119 -1.58 15.86 5.11
C PRO A 119 -3.06 15.65 4.78
N ILE A 120 -3.53 16.17 3.64
CA ILE A 120 -4.91 16.03 3.19
C ILE A 120 -5.20 14.58 2.77
N LEU A 121 -4.30 13.99 1.97
CA LEU A 121 -4.38 12.58 1.57
C LEU A 121 -4.39 11.64 2.78
N SER A 122 -3.63 11.97 3.83
CA SER A 122 -3.57 11.17 5.06
C SER A 122 -4.90 11.14 5.83
N LYS A 123 -5.67 12.24 5.80
CA LYS A 123 -7.01 12.30 6.40
C LYS A 123 -8.07 11.56 5.58
N MET A 124 -7.82 11.38 4.28
CA MET A 124 -8.73 10.71 3.35
C MET A 124 -8.54 9.18 3.30
N VAL A 125 -7.58 8.63 4.05
CA VAL A 125 -7.33 7.18 4.11
C VAL A 125 -8.58 6.48 4.65
N PRO A 126 -9.15 5.48 3.93
CA PRO A 126 -10.28 4.73 4.43
C PRO A 126 -9.87 3.94 5.69
N THR A 127 -10.52 4.23 6.81
CA THR A 127 -10.29 3.53 8.08
C THR A 127 -10.80 2.09 8.00
N PRO A 128 -10.05 1.10 8.51
CA PRO A 128 -10.47 -0.29 8.48
C PRO A 128 -11.71 -0.50 9.38
N PRO A 129 -12.74 -1.26 8.92
CA PRO A 129 -13.87 -1.63 9.76
C PRO A 129 -13.42 -2.57 10.90
N LYS A 130 -14.07 -2.49 12.06
CA LYS A 130 -13.65 -3.19 13.30
C LYS A 130 -13.52 -4.71 13.11
N GLU A 131 -14.46 -5.31 12.38
CA GLU A 131 -14.51 -6.76 12.09
C GLU A 131 -13.31 -7.26 11.26
N VAL A 132 -12.82 -6.43 10.35
CA VAL A 132 -11.64 -6.73 9.51
C VAL A 132 -10.34 -6.41 10.25
N ALA A 133 -10.35 -5.39 11.10
CA ALA A 133 -9.19 -4.98 11.90
C ALA A 133 -8.82 -6.00 12.99
N GLU A 134 -9.79 -6.74 13.52
CA GLU A 134 -9.56 -7.76 14.54
C GLU A 134 -8.89 -9.02 13.97
N THR A 135 -9.20 -9.38 12.73
CA THR A 135 -8.66 -10.57 12.03
C THR A 135 -7.31 -10.31 11.36
N LEU A 136 -7.03 -9.07 10.97
CA LEU A 136 -5.74 -8.66 10.41
C LEU A 136 -5.01 -7.82 11.44
N ARG A 137 -3.88 -8.33 11.98
CA ARG A 137 -2.87 -7.51 12.68
C ARG A 137 -2.24 -6.50 11.70
N LEU A 138 -3.02 -5.50 11.29
CA LEU A 138 -2.56 -4.38 10.51
C LEU A 138 -1.69 -3.54 11.44
N ARG A 139 -0.38 -3.51 11.18
CA ARG A 139 0.56 -2.54 11.76
C ARG A 139 0.25 -1.17 11.17
N SER A 140 -0.92 -0.64 11.51
CA SER A 140 -1.33 0.72 11.18
C SER A 140 -0.67 1.70 12.15
N GLY A 141 -0.59 2.96 11.72
CA GLY A 141 -0.28 4.07 12.60
C GLY A 141 1.18 4.50 12.53
N LEU A 142 1.37 5.71 12.00
CA LEU A 142 2.55 6.57 12.15
C LEU A 142 3.86 6.08 11.50
N LEU A 143 4.30 4.86 11.77
CA LEU A 143 5.60 4.35 11.32
C LEU A 143 5.66 4.13 9.80
N VAL A 144 4.52 3.79 9.19
CA VAL A 144 4.36 3.70 7.73
C VAL A 144 4.37 5.09 7.09
N ALA A 145 3.72 6.07 7.71
CA ALA A 145 3.71 7.46 7.22
C ALA A 145 5.10 8.10 7.32
N ILE A 146 5.82 7.87 8.43
CA ILE A 146 7.22 8.28 8.61
C ILE A 146 8.11 7.64 7.54
N LYS A 147 7.96 6.33 7.29
CA LYS A 147 8.70 5.67 6.20
C LYS A 147 8.44 6.31 4.85
N ILE A 148 7.18 6.55 4.48
CA ILE A 148 6.83 7.18 3.20
C ILE A 148 7.46 8.58 3.10
N ALA A 149 7.40 9.39 4.16
CA ALA A 149 8.00 10.73 4.19
C ALA A 149 9.53 10.69 4.04
N ILE A 150 10.21 9.81 4.78
CA ILE A 150 11.67 9.62 4.67
C ILE A 150 12.03 9.18 3.25
N THR A 151 11.28 8.24 2.67
CA THR A 151 11.57 7.71 1.33
C THR A 151 11.39 8.81 0.28
N ALA A 152 10.33 9.62 0.38
CA ALA A 152 10.09 10.72 -0.54
C ALA A 152 11.15 11.83 -0.44
N PHE A 153 11.62 12.14 0.78
CA PHE A 153 12.70 13.10 1.01
C PHE A 153 14.03 12.61 0.42
N LEU A 154 14.37 11.34 0.61
CA LEU A 154 15.58 10.74 0.03
C LEU A 154 15.56 10.76 -1.50
N PHE A 155 14.42 10.48 -2.13
CA PHE A 155 14.28 10.58 -3.58
C PHE A 155 14.42 12.02 -4.11
N ALA A 156 13.89 13.01 -3.38
CA ALA A 156 14.05 14.42 -3.73
C ALA A 156 15.52 14.89 -3.62
N LEU A 157 16.22 14.50 -2.55
CA LEU A 157 17.65 14.79 -2.39
C LEU A 157 18.50 14.10 -3.45
N ALA A 158 18.21 12.83 -3.77
CA ALA A 158 18.89 12.11 -4.84
C ALA A 158 18.69 12.80 -6.19
N GLY A 159 17.46 13.25 -6.50
CA GLY A 159 17.18 14.02 -7.71
C GLY A 159 17.96 15.33 -7.80
N GLY A 160 18.08 16.06 -6.69
CA GLY A 160 18.90 17.28 -6.62
C GLY A 160 20.39 17.01 -6.84
N LEU A 161 20.94 15.98 -6.19
CA LEU A 161 22.35 15.60 -6.34
C LEU A 161 22.68 15.12 -7.75
N ILE A 162 21.78 14.37 -8.39
CA ILE A 162 21.95 13.93 -9.79
C ILE A 162 21.94 15.15 -10.72
N ALA A 163 21.05 16.12 -10.49
CA ALA A 163 21.01 17.34 -11.29
C ALA A 163 22.31 18.14 -11.16
N GLU A 164 22.87 18.29 -9.95
CA GLU A 164 24.16 18.96 -9.76
C GLU A 164 25.32 18.20 -10.42
N CYS A 165 25.38 16.87 -10.25
CA CYS A 165 26.41 16.04 -10.90
C CYS A 165 26.35 16.12 -12.43
N VAL A 166 25.15 16.15 -13.01
CA VAL A 166 24.97 16.30 -14.47
C VAL A 166 25.43 17.69 -14.94
N ILE A 167 25.16 18.74 -14.17
CA ILE A 167 25.61 20.10 -14.50
C ILE A 167 27.13 20.20 -14.41
N GLU A 168 27.77 19.58 -13.42
CA GLU A 168 29.23 19.58 -13.28
C GLU A 168 29.92 18.74 -14.35
N TYR A 169 29.31 17.64 -14.79
CA TYR A 169 29.87 16.78 -15.85
C TYR A 169 29.69 17.36 -17.26
N ILE A 170 28.57 18.07 -17.52
CA ILE A 170 28.28 18.70 -18.81
C ILE A 170 28.85 20.13 -18.88
N GLY A 171 29.02 20.80 -17.74
CA GLY A 171 29.56 22.16 -17.59
C GLY A 171 30.88 22.43 -18.32
N PRO A 172 31.93 21.58 -18.21
CA PRO A 172 33.21 21.83 -18.86
C PRO A 172 33.16 21.74 -20.39
N TYR A 173 32.18 21.04 -20.98
CA TYR A 173 32.01 20.98 -22.44
C TYR A 173 31.43 22.27 -23.05
N ARG A 174 30.77 23.12 -22.25
CA ARG A 174 30.23 24.42 -22.72
C ARG A 174 31.24 25.57 -22.66
N ALA A 175 32.33 25.44 -21.92
CA ALA A 175 33.35 26.48 -21.79
C ALA A 175 34.37 26.51 -22.95
N GLY A 176 34.35 25.53 -23.85
CA GLY A 176 35.29 25.39 -24.98
C GLY A 176 34.72 25.73 -26.38
N MET A 177 33.49 26.22 -26.48
CA MET A 177 32.92 26.75 -27.74
C MET A 177 32.65 28.24 -27.57
N GLY A 178 33.72 29.02 -27.50
CA GLY A 178 33.75 30.46 -27.75
C GLY A 178 34.37 30.71 -29.11
#